data_AF-A0A5K1F889-F1
#
_entry.id   AF-A0A5K1F889-F1
#
_cell.length_a   1.000
_cell.length_b   1.000
_cell.length_c   1.000
_cell.angle_alpha   90.00
_cell.angle_beta   90.00
_cell.angle_gamma   90.00
#
_symmetry.space_group_name_H-M   'P 1'
#
loop_
_entity.id
_entity.type
_entity.pdbx_description
1 polymer ?
#
loop_
_entity_poly.entity_id
_entity_poly.type
_entity_poly.pdbx_seq_one_letter_code
_entity_poly.pdbx_strand_id
1 'polypeptide(L)'
;KTFAKYTEKTAFERPLTSGVAYAQRVLHAEREQFEKEHGWTIKVMDEKRQNPVSEDKSFAEVHETSPIQEEYAPVVFAQDTLAHVVSIDMLSGK
;
A
#
# COMPACT_ATOMS: atom_id res chain seq x y z
N LYS A 1 -11.00 -11.06 -7.61
CA LYS A 1 -10.02 -10.03 -7.98
C LYS A 1 -10.53 -9.18 -9.14
N THR A 2 -11.41 -8.21 -8.89
CA THR A 2 -11.97 -7.35 -9.94
C THR A 2 -10.99 -6.24 -10.33
N PHE A 3 -10.45 -5.51 -9.35
CA PHE A 3 -9.50 -4.41 -9.56
C PHE A 3 -8.26 -4.87 -10.33
N ALA A 4 -7.49 -5.83 -9.81
CA ALA A 4 -6.26 -6.33 -10.44
C ALA A 4 -6.49 -6.83 -11.88
N LYS A 5 -7.60 -7.54 -12.13
CA LYS A 5 -7.93 -8.03 -13.49
C LYS A 5 -8.24 -6.88 -14.45
N TYR A 6 -8.93 -5.84 -13.98
CA TYR A 6 -9.24 -4.68 -14.80
C TYR A 6 -7.98 -3.88 -15.09
N THR A 7 -7.19 -3.56 -14.06
CA THR A 7 -5.99 -2.72 -14.19
C THR A 7 -4.91 -3.38 -15.03
N GLU A 8 -4.78 -4.72 -14.97
CA GLU A 8 -3.91 -5.48 -15.86
C GLU A 8 -4.35 -5.39 -17.32
N LYS A 9 -5.65 -5.57 -17.60
CA LYS A 9 -6.19 -5.49 -18.96
C LYS A 9 -6.07 -4.11 -19.59
N THR A 10 -6.13 -3.06 -18.79
CA THR A 10 -6.04 -1.67 -19.27
C THR A 10 -4.67 -1.04 -19.01
N ALA A 11 -3.63 -1.83 -18.73
CA ALA A 11 -2.28 -1.30 -18.53
C ALA A 11 -1.78 -0.49 -19.74
N PHE A 12 -2.22 -0.85 -20.95
CA PHE A 12 -1.90 -0.13 -22.19
C PHE A 12 -2.40 1.33 -22.22
N GLU A 13 -3.44 1.67 -21.45
CA GLU A 13 -3.94 3.05 -21.34
C GLU A 13 -3.00 3.95 -20.53
N ARG A 14 -2.02 3.35 -19.84
CA ARG A 14 -1.10 4.04 -18.94
C ARG A 14 0.35 3.65 -19.26
N PRO A 15 0.89 4.06 -20.42
CA PRO A 15 2.18 3.59 -20.93
C PRO A 15 3.38 3.98 -20.05
N LEU A 16 3.24 4.99 -19.19
CA LEU A 16 4.32 5.52 -18.35
C LEU A 16 4.17 5.17 -16.86
N THR A 17 3.22 4.32 -16.49
CA THR A 17 3.04 3.91 -15.08
C THR A 17 3.42 2.44 -14.89
N SER A 18 4.21 2.14 -13.86
CA SER A 18 4.56 0.76 -13.48
C SER A 18 3.37 -0.03 -12.91
N GLY A 19 2.34 0.67 -12.44
CA GLY A 19 1.09 0.09 -11.99
C GLY A 19 0.18 1.12 -11.37
N VAL A 20 -0.98 0.68 -10.91
CA VAL A 20 -1.95 1.52 -10.18
C VAL A 20 -2.43 0.82 -8.92
N ALA A 21 -2.78 1.62 -7.92
CA ALA A 21 -3.33 1.19 -6.65
C ALA A 21 -4.40 2.18 -6.18
N TYR A 22 -5.25 1.73 -5.25
CA TYR A 22 -6.28 2.53 -4.61
C TYR A 22 -6.05 2.52 -3.11
N ALA A 23 -5.83 3.72 -2.56
CA ALA A 23 -5.72 3.98 -1.14
C ALA A 23 -7.06 4.50 -0.61
N GLN A 24 -7.57 3.88 0.44
CA GLN A 24 -8.81 4.28 1.08
C GLN A 24 -8.50 5.26 2.21
N ARG A 25 -9.26 6.36 2.30
CA ARG A 25 -9.18 7.27 3.44
C ARG A 25 -9.82 6.62 4.66
N VAL A 26 -9.10 6.54 5.77
CA VAL A 26 -9.56 5.93 7.03
C VAL A 26 -9.31 6.92 8.17
N LEU A 27 -10.35 7.32 8.90
CA LEU A 27 -10.18 8.16 10.09
C LEU A 27 -9.62 7.33 11.26
N HIS A 28 -8.93 7.98 12.20
CA HIS A 28 -8.44 7.29 13.40
C HIS A 28 -9.52 6.49 14.14
N ALA A 29 -10.71 7.07 14.28
CA ALA A 29 -11.86 6.45 14.93
C ALA A 29 -12.35 5.16 14.22
N GLU A 30 -12.04 5.00 12.94
CA GLU A 30 -12.45 3.88 12.11
C GLU A 30 -11.37 2.80 11.99
N ARG A 31 -10.12 3.11 12.40
CA ARG A 31 -8.94 2.26 12.19
C ARG A 31 -9.12 0.85 12.73
N GLU A 32 -9.57 0.70 13.97
CA GLU A 32 -9.69 -0.62 14.61
C GLU A 32 -10.66 -1.54 13.85
N GLN A 33 -11.82 -0.99 13.48
CA GLN A 33 -12.83 -1.73 12.72
C GLN A 33 -12.32 -2.05 11.31
N PHE A 34 -11.66 -1.10 10.66
CA PHE A 34 -11.05 -1.28 9.34
C PHE A 34 -10.00 -2.40 9.33
N GLU A 35 -9.06 -2.41 10.29
CA GLU A 35 -8.01 -3.42 10.39
C GLU A 35 -8.60 -4.81 10.69
N LYS A 36 -9.66 -4.87 11.52
CA LYS A 36 -10.38 -6.11 11.83
C LYS A 36 -11.10 -6.69 10.60
N GLU A 37 -11.73 -5.85 9.79
CA GLU A 37 -12.41 -6.26 8.56
C GLU A 37 -11.44 -6.78 7.49
N HIS A 38 -10.27 -6.16 7.38
CA HIS A 38 -9.28 -6.49 6.36
C HIS A 38 -8.29 -7.59 6.79
N GLY A 39 -8.16 -7.85 8.09
CA GLY A 39 -7.28 -8.88 8.65
C GLY A 39 -5.79 -8.52 8.64
N TRP A 40 -5.47 -7.23 8.53
CA TRP A 40 -4.11 -6.70 8.59
C TRP A 40 -4.10 -5.30 9.20
N THR A 41 -2.93 -4.89 9.71
CA THR A 41 -2.73 -3.57 10.32
C THR A 41 -2.21 -2.56 9.31
N ILE A 42 -2.59 -1.29 9.46
CA ILE A 42 -2.06 -0.19 8.65
C ILE A 42 -0.56 -0.04 8.96
N LYS A 43 0.26 0.02 7.92
CA LYS A 43 1.72 -0.01 7.98
C LYS A 43 2.33 1.27 7.45
N VAL A 44 3.46 1.71 8.01
CA VAL A 44 4.20 2.86 7.48
C VAL A 44 4.85 2.53 6.13
N MET A 45 5.06 3.55 5.31
CA MET A 45 5.88 3.46 4.11
C MET A 45 7.35 3.43 4.53
N ASP A 46 8.04 2.33 4.25
CA ASP A 46 9.48 2.25 4.52
C ASP A 46 10.26 3.27 3.67
N GLU A 47 10.95 4.21 4.31
CA GLU A 47 11.78 5.24 3.68
C GLU A 47 12.87 4.63 2.79
N LYS A 48 13.33 3.40 3.08
CA LYS A 48 14.34 2.70 2.26
C LYS A 48 13.84 2.34 0.87
N ARG A 49 12.53 2.42 0.61
CA ARG A 49 11.94 2.16 -0.72
C ARG A 49 12.05 3.35 -1.67
N GLN A 50 12.48 4.53 -1.22
CA GLN A 50 12.69 5.69 -2.10
C GLN A 50 13.92 5.54 -3.02
N ASN A 51 14.86 4.64 -2.70
CA ASN A 51 16.03 4.34 -3.51
C ASN A 51 16.06 2.86 -3.95
N PRO A 52 15.74 2.52 -5.21
CA PRO A 52 15.70 1.14 -5.68
C PRO A 52 17.09 0.48 -5.85
N VAL A 53 18.18 1.14 -5.44
CA VAL A 53 19.56 0.63 -5.55
C VAL A 53 20.07 0.21 -4.17
N SER A 54 19.64 -0.94 -3.70
CA SER A 54 20.38 -1.70 -2.70
C SER A 54 20.11 -3.17 -2.93
N GLU A 55 21.04 -3.79 -3.67
CA GLU A 55 21.20 -5.23 -3.76
C GLU A 55 21.64 -5.71 -2.38
N ASP A 56 20.71 -6.10 -1.51
CA ASP A 56 21.05 -7.08 -0.48
C ASP A 56 19.83 -7.82 0.08
N LYS A 57 20.12 -9.09 0.36
CA LYS A 57 19.21 -10.20 0.51
C LYS A 57 18.42 -10.15 1.81
N SER A 58 17.20 -10.71 1.75
CA SER A 58 16.40 -11.20 2.87
C SER A 58 16.18 -10.22 4.02
N PHE A 59 15.24 -9.29 3.85
CA PHE A 59 14.44 -8.81 4.97
C PHE A 59 13.03 -9.28 4.72
N ALA A 60 12.50 -10.12 5.60
CA ALA A 60 11.07 -10.08 5.85
C ALA A 60 10.81 -8.63 6.25
N GLU A 61 10.30 -7.80 5.34
CA GLU A 61 10.01 -6.40 5.59
C GLU A 61 9.01 -6.34 6.74
N VAL A 62 9.51 -6.15 7.95
CA VAL A 62 8.70 -5.82 9.11
C VAL A 62 8.32 -4.37 8.93
N HIS A 63 7.30 -4.13 8.11
CA HIS A 63 6.66 -2.84 8.05
C HIS A 63 6.08 -2.56 9.44
N GLU A 64 6.56 -1.48 10.07
CA GLU A 64 6.08 -1.07 11.37
C GLU A 64 4.62 -0.61 11.26
N THR A 65 3.83 -0.90 12.29
CA THR A 65 2.46 -0.40 12.40
C THR A 65 2.45 1.13 12.39
N SER A 66 1.58 1.73 11.58
CA SER A 66 1.47 3.19 11.48
C SER A 66 1.16 3.81 12.85
N PRO A 67 1.84 4.90 13.26
CA PRO A 67 1.58 5.57 14.53
C PRO A 67 0.16 6.16 14.57
N ILE A 68 -0.21 6.75 15.72
CA ILE A 68 -1.49 7.45 15.84
C ILE A 68 -1.45 8.72 14.98
N GLN A 69 -2.38 8.82 14.03
CA GLN A 69 -2.60 9.95 13.12
C GLN A 69 -4.10 10.24 13.04
N GLU A 70 -4.50 11.44 12.63
CA GLU A 70 -5.91 11.82 12.48
C GLU A 70 -6.61 11.02 11.37
N GLU A 71 -5.90 10.79 10.26
CA GLU A 71 -6.35 10.00 9.13
C GLU A 71 -5.19 9.20 8.51
N TYR A 72 -5.54 8.16 7.76
CA TYR A 72 -4.65 7.26 7.07
C TYR A 72 -5.09 7.10 5.61
N ALA A 73 -4.16 6.70 4.74
CA ALA A 73 -4.47 6.29 3.37
C ALA A 73 -3.89 4.90 3.05
N PRO A 74 -4.34 3.81 3.71
CA PRO A 74 -3.90 2.46 3.41
C PRO A 74 -4.33 2.00 2.01
N VAL A 75 -3.42 1.36 1.27
CA VAL A 75 -3.75 0.69 0.00
C VAL A 75 -4.58 -0.57 0.25
N VAL A 76 -5.78 -0.62 -0.34
CA VAL A 76 -6.72 -1.75 -0.25
C VAL A 76 -6.83 -2.54 -1.55
N PHE A 77 -6.61 -1.89 -2.69
CA PHE A 77 -6.54 -2.56 -3.99
C PHE A 77 -5.29 -2.16 -4.73
N ALA A 78 -4.63 -3.13 -5.36
CA ALA A 78 -3.45 -2.90 -6.18
C ALA A 78 -3.52 -3.75 -7.46
N GLN A 79 -2.91 -3.25 -8.53
CA GLN A 79 -2.48 -4.10 -9.63
C GLN A 79 -1.47 -5.12 -9.10
N ASP A 80 -1.40 -6.31 -9.70
CA ASP A 80 -0.53 -7.38 -9.19
C ASP A 80 0.96 -6.96 -9.14
N THR A 81 1.40 -6.05 -10.02
CA THR A 81 2.75 -5.43 -10.00
C THR A 81 3.04 -4.62 -8.73
N LEU A 82 1.99 -4.11 -8.07
CA LEU A 82 2.03 -3.29 -6.87
C LEU A 82 1.42 -4.00 -5.64
N ALA A 83 1.25 -5.33 -5.67
CA ALA A 83 0.64 -6.06 -4.55
C ALA A 83 1.39 -5.89 -3.21
N HIS A 84 2.70 -5.60 -3.28
CA HIS A 84 3.57 -5.36 -2.13
C HIS A 84 3.30 -4.03 -1.38
N VAL A 85 2.46 -3.15 -1.92
CA VAL A 85 2.06 -1.90 -1.23
C VAL A 85 0.71 -2.00 -0.52
N VAL A 86 -0.01 -3.12 -0.65
CA VAL A 86 -1.23 -3.35 0.14
C VAL A 86 -0.90 -3.21 1.62
N SER A 87 -1.80 -2.60 2.40
CA SER A 87 -1.66 -2.23 3.81
C SER A 87 -0.75 -1.03 4.13
N ILE A 88 -0.03 -0.49 3.15
CA ILE A 88 0.86 0.66 3.36
C ILE A 88 0.05 1.96 3.35
N ASP A 89 0.29 2.78 4.35
CA ASP A 89 -0.25 4.11 4.52
C ASP A 89 0.49 5.12 3.64
N MET A 90 -0.16 5.58 2.58
CA MET A 90 0.43 6.52 1.64
C MET A 90 0.65 7.92 2.24
N LEU A 91 0.07 8.24 3.40
CA LEU A 91 0.33 9.50 4.11
C LEU A 91 1.56 9.46 5.02
N SER A 92 2.08 8.26 5.31
CA SER A 92 3.24 8.08 6.17
C SER A 92 4.58 8.28 5.47
N GLY A 93 4.59 8.33 4.14
CA GLY A 93 5.78 8.56 3.33
C GLY A 93 6.14 10.04 3.27
N LYS A 94 7.21 10.44 3.96
CA LYS A 94 7.85 11.76 3.81
C LYS A 94 8.85 11.79 2.67
#